data_AF-A0A3N5XG99-F1
#
_entry.id   AF-A0A3N5XG99-F1
#
_cell.length_a   1.000
_cell.length_b   1.000
_cell.length_c   1.000
_cell.angle_alpha   90.00
_cell.angle_beta   90.00
_cell.angle_gamma   90.00
#
_symmetry.space_group_name_H-M   'P 1'
#
loop_
_entity.id
_entity.type
_entity.pdbx_description
1 polymer ?
#
loop_
_entity_poly.entity_id
_entity_poly.type
_entity_poly.pdbx_seq_one_letter_code
_entity_poly.pdbx_strand_id
1 'polypeptide(L)'
;MSERWCLLNSSPRPRTEEELRGLYGDHALITRLGQYNLIHLDSPDPEEIARRTSEFDADDLFEDDCPLCQMLKNEHCDVVYDGSWDDDGAESPS
;
A
#
# COMPACT_ATOMS: atom_id res chain seq x y z
N MET A 1 5.81 -13.17 4.66
CA MET A 1 6.13 -11.86 5.27
C MET A 1 5.69 -10.84 4.24
N SER A 2 4.63 -10.10 4.58
CA SER A 2 3.90 -9.24 3.65
C SER A 2 4.80 -8.07 3.30
N GLU A 3 5.40 -8.09 2.11
CA GLU A 3 6.23 -6.98 1.66
C GLU A 3 5.28 -5.87 1.16
N ARG A 4 4.55 -5.26 2.08
CA ARG A 4 3.77 -4.03 1.83
C ARG A 4 4.77 -2.88 1.82
N TRP A 5 5.29 -2.56 0.64
CA TRP A 5 6.45 -1.69 0.44
C TRP A 5 6.18 -0.21 0.79
N CYS A 6 6.08 0.12 2.08
CA CYS A 6 6.28 1.49 2.53
C CYS A 6 7.71 1.99 2.34
N LEU A 7 8.68 1.07 2.41
CA LEU A 7 10.11 1.40 2.42
C LEU A 7 10.58 2.10 1.14
N LEU A 8 9.97 1.81 -0.01
CA LEU A 8 10.38 2.35 -1.31
C LEU A 8 9.55 3.54 -1.79
N ASN A 9 8.39 3.77 -1.16
CA ASN A 9 7.46 4.82 -1.55
C ASN A 9 7.23 5.85 -0.43
N SER A 10 8.16 5.97 0.52
CA SER A 10 8.06 6.99 1.54
C SER A 10 8.39 8.39 0.98
N SER A 11 7.86 9.41 1.65
CA SER A 11 8.09 10.82 1.33
C SER A 11 8.11 11.64 2.62
N PRO A 12 8.99 12.64 2.74
CA PRO A 12 9.03 13.53 3.89
C PRO A 12 7.81 14.46 3.96
N ARG A 13 6.98 14.50 2.91
CA ARG A 13 5.76 15.31 2.83
C ARG A 13 4.62 14.55 2.17
N PRO A 14 3.36 14.97 2.39
CA PRO A 14 2.23 14.46 1.63
C PRO A 14 2.44 14.72 0.13
N ARG A 15 2.12 13.72 -0.70
CA ARG A 15 2.04 13.87 -2.16
C ARG A 15 0.68 14.46 -2.55
N THR A 16 0.69 15.28 -3.59
CA THR A 16 -0.55 15.73 -4.22
C THR A 16 -1.16 14.61 -5.05
N GLU A 17 -2.44 14.73 -5.40
CA GLU A 17 -3.09 13.75 -6.27
C GLU A 17 -2.43 13.72 -7.67
N GLU A 18 -2.02 14.87 -8.20
CA GLU A 18 -1.29 14.96 -9.48
C GLU A 18 0.04 14.20 -9.44
N GLU A 19 0.79 14.31 -8.34
CA GLU A 19 2.03 13.56 -8.15
C GLU A 19 1.78 12.06 -8.08
N LEU A 20 0.74 11.63 -7.36
CA LEU A 20 0.36 10.22 -7.26
C LEU A 20 -0.09 9.65 -8.60
N ARG A 21 -0.92 10.38 -9.36
CA ARG A 21 -1.32 9.99 -10.73
C ARG A 21 -0.13 9.94 -11.67
N GLY A 22 0.83 10.86 -11.53
CA GLY A 22 2.08 10.83 -12.30
C GLY A 22 2.96 9.61 -12.03
N LEU A 23 2.93 9.06 -10.82
CA LEU A 23 3.71 7.88 -10.42
C LEU A 23 2.99 6.57 -10.75
N TYR A 24 1.70 6.50 -10.48
CA TYR A 24 0.92 5.26 -10.47
C TYR A 24 -0.06 5.15 -11.64
N GLY A 25 -0.23 6.22 -12.42
CA GLY A 25 -1.13 6.29 -13.57
C GLY A 25 -2.48 6.91 -13.23
N ASP A 26 -3.14 7.48 -14.25
CA ASP A 26 -4.42 8.19 -14.10
C ASP A 26 -5.60 7.33 -13.64
N HIS A 27 -5.47 6.01 -13.78
CA HIS A 27 -6.48 5.02 -13.42
C HIS A 27 -6.35 4.53 -11.97
N ALA A 28 -5.27 4.87 -11.27
CA ALA A 28 -5.06 4.47 -9.89
C ALA A 28 -6.16 5.04 -9.00
N LEU A 29 -6.79 4.19 -8.19
CA LEU A 29 -7.73 4.63 -7.16
C LEU A 29 -6.94 4.94 -5.89
N ILE A 30 -7.15 6.13 -5.34
CA ILE A 30 -6.34 6.66 -4.23
C ILE A 30 -7.25 6.88 -3.02
N THR A 31 -6.97 6.20 -1.91
CA THR A 31 -7.62 6.42 -0.61
C THR A 31 -6.61 7.02 0.37
N ARG A 32 -6.93 8.18 0.95
CA ARG A 32 -6.05 8.85 1.94
C ARG A 32 -6.41 8.43 3.36
N LEU A 33 -5.45 7.94 4.11
CA LEU A 33 -5.62 7.51 5.49
C LEU A 33 -4.47 8.03 6.37
N GLY A 34 -4.68 9.19 6.97
CA GLY A 34 -3.65 9.86 7.77
C GLY A 34 -2.42 10.23 6.93
N GLN A 35 -1.26 9.66 7.28
CA GLN A 35 -0.01 9.83 6.52
C GLN A 35 0.15 8.84 5.35
N TYR A 36 -0.76 7.86 5.23
CA TYR A 36 -0.70 6.81 4.21
C TYR A 36 -1.62 7.13 3.03
N ASN A 37 -1.17 6.79 1.83
CA ASN A 37 -2.01 6.71 0.63
C ASN A 37 -2.16 5.24 0.24
N LEU A 38 -3.38 4.71 0.24
CA LEU A 38 -3.67 3.39 -0.31
C LEU A 38 -3.90 3.56 -1.81
N ILE A 39 -3.04 2.95 -2.62
CA ILE A 39 -3.02 3.04 -4.07
C ILE A 39 -3.50 1.72 -4.64
N HIS A 40 -4.65 1.72 -5.29
CA HIS A 40 -5.22 0.51 -5.89
C HIS A 40 -5.04 0.55 -7.41
N LEU A 41 -4.21 -0.36 -7.91
CA LEU A 41 -3.95 -0.60 -9.34
C LEU A 41 -4.75 -1.81 -9.86
N ASP A 42 -5.26 -2.62 -8.94
CA ASP A 42 -6.05 -3.82 -9.19
C ASP A 42 -7.53 -3.54 -9.52
N SER A 43 -7.94 -2.27 -9.55
CA SER A 43 -9.31 -1.84 -9.85
C SER A 43 -10.38 -2.54 -8.98
N PRO A 44 -10.26 -2.52 -7.64
CA PRO A 44 -11.20 -3.16 -6.73
C PRO A 44 -12.57 -2.48 -6.77
N ASP A 45 -13.62 -3.22 -6.43
CA ASP A 45 -14.93 -2.65 -6.20
C ASP A 45 -14.98 -1.81 -4.91
N PRO A 46 -16.02 -0.96 -4.74
CA PRO A 46 -16.10 -0.07 -3.58
C PRO A 46 -16.19 -0.79 -2.22
N GLU A 47 -16.71 -2.02 -2.17
CA GLU A 47 -16.81 -2.79 -0.92
C GLU A 47 -15.43 -3.26 -0.47
N GLU A 48 -14.60 -3.72 -1.42
CA GLU A 48 -13.22 -4.11 -1.15
C GLU A 48 -12.34 -2.92 -0.74
N ILE A 49 -12.52 -1.75 -1.36
CA ILE A 49 -11.83 -0.51 -0.92
C ILE A 49 -12.21 -0.17 0.53
N ALA A 50 -13.51 -0.23 0.85
CA ALA A 50 -13.99 0.05 2.20
C ALA A 50 -13.42 -0.96 3.22
N ARG A 51 -13.39 -2.25 2.88
CA ARG A 51 -12.80 -3.30 3.72
C ARG A 51 -11.32 -3.02 3.97
N ARG A 52 -10.51 -2.86 2.91
CA ARG A 52 -9.07 -2.55 3.00
C ARG A 52 -8.81 -1.30 3.83
N THR A 53 -9.64 -0.28 3.70
CA THR A 53 -9.52 0.95 4.51
C THR A 53 -9.83 0.70 5.99
N SER A 54 -10.86 -0.08 6.28
CA SER A 54 -11.29 -0.37 7.66
C SER A 54 -10.34 -1.31 8.41
N GLU A 55 -9.70 -2.23 7.69
CA GLU A 55 -8.76 -3.22 8.22
C GLU A 55 -7.30 -2.76 8.13
N PHE A 56 -7.05 -1.56 7.62
CA PHE A 56 -5.69 -1.06 7.49
C PHE A 56 -5.06 -0.83 8.86
N ASP A 57 -4.00 -1.58 9.14
CA ASP A 57 -3.11 -1.36 10.27
C ASP A 57 -1.72 -1.00 9.76
N ALA A 58 -1.19 0.13 10.23
CA ALA A 58 0.15 0.58 9.88
C ALA A 58 1.22 -0.29 10.54
N ASP A 59 0.96 -0.86 11.72
CA ASP A 59 1.94 -1.69 12.41
C ASP A 59 2.21 -3.00 11.66
N ASP A 60 1.27 -3.50 10.85
CA ASP A 60 1.49 -4.64 9.94
C ASP A 60 2.54 -4.38 8.85
N LEU A 61 2.88 -3.11 8.60
CA LEU A 61 3.80 -2.71 7.52
C LEU A 61 5.26 -2.75 7.95
N PHE A 62 5.53 -2.85 9.25
CA PHE A 62 6.84 -2.58 9.82
C PHE A 62 7.19 -3.64 10.88
N GLU A 63 8.39 -4.20 10.79
CA GLU A 63 8.89 -5.05 11.87
C GLU A 63 9.26 -4.20 13.10
N ASP A 64 8.86 -4.65 14.30
CA ASP A 64 9.10 -3.92 15.55
C ASP A 64 10.59 -3.74 15.88
N ASP A 65 11.41 -4.75 15.53
CA ASP A 65 12.87 -4.77 15.81
C ASP A 65 13.71 -4.24 14.63
N CYS A 66 13.14 -3.34 13.81
CA CYS A 66 13.79 -2.77 12.64
C CYS A 66 13.97 -1.23 12.82
N PRO A 67 15.19 -0.74 13.10
CA PRO A 67 15.45 0.69 13.29
C PRO A 67 15.07 1.57 12.08
N LEU A 68 15.27 1.06 10.86
CA LEU A 68 14.85 1.76 9.65
C LEU A 68 13.31 1.85 9.56
N CYS A 69 12.62 0.79 9.96
CA CYS A 69 11.17 0.73 9.96
C CYS A 69 10.58 1.73 10.97
N GLN A 70 11.19 1.89 12.14
CA GLN A 70 10.79 2.93 13.11
C GLN A 70 11.01 4.35 12.60
N MET A 71 12.05 4.60 11.80
CA MET A 71 12.23 5.91 11.16
C MET A 71 11.13 6.17 10.12
N LEU A 72 10.81 5.17 9.30
CA LEU A 72 9.84 5.28 8.21
C LEU A 72 8.38 5.28 8.69
N LYS A 73 8.09 4.74 9.89
CA LYS A 73 6.80 4.89 10.58
C LYS A 73 6.36 6.35 10.73
N ASN A 74 7.26 7.32 10.66
CA ASN A 74 6.94 8.74 10.78
C ASN A 74 6.86 9.48 9.42
N GLU A 75 7.11 8.80 8.31
CA GLU A 75 7.03 9.39 6.97
C GLU A 75 5.66 9.15 6.30
N HIS A 76 5.38 9.94 5.26
CA HIS A 76 4.24 9.65 4.39
C HIS A 76 4.56 8.46 3.52
N CYS A 77 3.65 7.50 3.40
CA CYS A 77 3.89 6.27 2.65
C CYS A 77 2.76 5.97 1.67
N ASP A 78 3.13 5.52 0.47
CA ASP A 78 2.19 5.00 -0.52
C ASP A 78 2.17 3.45 -0.46
N VAL A 79 1.03 2.88 -0.07
CA VAL A 79 0.79 1.43 0.04
C VAL A 79 0.07 0.95 -1.21
N VAL A 80 0.71 0.10 -2.00
CA VAL A 80 0.23 -0.29 -3.33
C VAL A 80 -0.43 -1.66 -3.32
N TYR A 81 -1.64 -1.74 -3.87
CA TYR A 81 -2.37 -2.97 -4.17
C TYR A 81 -2.37 -3.16 -5.69
N ASP A 82 -1.64 -4.15 -6.21
CA ASP A 82 -1.50 -4.40 -7.65
C ASP A 82 -2.23 -5.66 -8.13
N GLY A 83 -2.83 -6.42 -7.22
CA GLY A 83 -3.61 -7.61 -7.54
C GLY A 83 -2.75 -8.80 -8.00
N SER A 84 -1.42 -8.72 -7.88
CA SER A 84 -0.51 -9.80 -8.25
C SER A 84 -0.48 -10.97 -7.25
N TRP A 85 -1.31 -10.91 -6.21
CA TRP A 85 -1.36 -11.89 -5.11
C TRP A 85 -2.76 -12.46 -4.92
N ASP A 86 -3.17 -13.28 -5.89
CA ASP A 86 -4.13 -14.38 -5.73
C ASP A 86 -3.70 -15.51 -6.69
N ASP A 87 -2.57 -16.14 -6.39
CA ASP A 87 -2.30 -17.52 -6.80
C ASP A 87 -1.58 -18.26 -5.67
N ASP A 88 -2.29 -18.48 -4.56
CA ASP A 88 -2.05 -19.65 -3.70
C ASP A 88 -2.79 -20.88 -4.29
N GLY A 89 -2.78 -20.96 -5.63
CA GLY A 89 -3.36 -21.99 -6.48
C GLY A 89 -2.28 -22.85 -7.12
N ALA A 90 -1.14 -23.02 -6.45
CA ALA A 90 -0.14 -24.02 -6.83
C ALA A 90 -0.71 -25.44 -6.63
N GLU A 91 -1.64 -25.85 -7.49
CA GLU A 91 -1.75 -27.24 -7.92
C GLU A 91 -0.37 -27.62 -8.46
N SER A 92 0.40 -28.33 -7.63
CA SER A 92 1.63 -28.98 -8.06
C SER A 92 1.23 -30.03 -9.11
N PRO A 93 1.59 -29.90 -10.40
CA PRO A 93 1.43 -31.03 -11.30
C PRO A 93 2.34 -32.15 -10.79
N SER A 94 1.70 -33.29 -10.48
CA SER A 94 2.35 -34.55 -10.06
C SER A 94 3.17 -35.18 -11.17
#